data_AF-A0A2V5PDD8-F1
#
_entry.id   AF-A0A2V5PDD8-F1
#
_cell.length_a   1.000
_cell.length_b   1.000
_cell.length_c   1.000
_cell.angle_alpha   90.00
_cell.angle_beta   90.00
_cell.angle_gamma   90.00
#
_symmetry.space_group_name_H-M   'P 1'
#
loop_
_entity.id
_entity.type
_entity.pdbx_description
1 polymer ?
#
loop_
_entity_poly.entity_id
_entity_poly.type
_entity_poly.pdbx_seq_one_letter_code
_entity_poly.pdbx_strand_id
1 'polypeptide(L)'
;MPEYIRQVVRERRFEYELRGLIAEAIAADQFVEAAEFLIARDPLIGSQTEDPRVWAMPMALVEGAQVVLYYTFDENTVWFLSITRISNEQ
;
A
#
# COMPACT_ATOMS: atom_id res chain seq x y z
N MET A 1 -14.78 5.97 21.10
CA MET A 1 -13.37 6.26 21.46
C MET A 1 -12.73 6.80 20.20
N PRO A 2 -11.85 7.81 20.23
CA PRO A 2 -11.20 8.24 18.99
C PRO A 2 -10.41 7.02 18.49
N GLU A 3 -10.80 6.52 17.32
CA GLU A 3 -10.13 5.40 16.65
C GLU A 3 -8.65 5.79 16.54
N TYR A 4 -7.77 5.07 17.23
CA TYR A 4 -6.34 5.35 17.16
C TYR A 4 -5.89 4.99 15.74
N ILE A 5 -5.73 6.01 14.89
CA ILE A 5 -5.24 5.86 13.52
C ILE A 5 -3.71 5.79 13.59
N ARG A 6 -3.13 4.71 13.08
CA ARG A 6 -1.67 4.56 13.00
C ARG A 6 -1.06 5.62 12.09
N GLN A 7 0.14 6.08 12.43
CA GLN A 7 0.92 6.90 11.52
C GLN A 7 1.29 6.06 10.29
N VAL A 8 1.21 6.64 9.09
CA VAL A 8 1.76 6.01 7.89
C VAL A 8 3.09 6.66 7.52
N VAL A 9 4.09 5.81 7.28
CA VAL A 9 5.40 6.18 6.75
C VAL A 9 5.54 5.59 5.35
N ARG A 10 5.82 6.44 4.38
CA ARG A 10 6.05 6.06 2.99
C ARG A 10 7.55 5.89 2.76
N GLU A 11 7.99 4.66 2.51
CA GLU A 11 9.41 4.43 2.23
C GLU A 11 9.82 5.02 0.89
N ARG A 12 11.09 5.45 0.77
CA ARG A 12 11.61 6.06 -0.47
C ARG A 12 11.44 5.15 -1.69
N ARG A 13 11.55 3.84 -1.48
CA ARG A 13 11.37 2.84 -2.53
C ARG A 13 9.93 2.83 -3.04
N PHE A 14 8.96 2.79 -2.13
CA PHE A 14 7.54 2.90 -2.46
C PHE A 14 7.24 4.17 -3.27
N GLU A 15 7.74 5.33 -2.83
CA GLU A 15 7.55 6.61 -3.53
C GLU A 15 8.12 6.60 -4.96
N TYR A 16 9.28 5.96 -5.16
CA TYR A 16 9.90 5.82 -6.47
C TYR A 16 9.09 4.89 -7.38
N GLU A 17 8.66 3.74 -6.84
CA GLU A 17 7.86 2.75 -7.58
C GLU A 17 6.49 3.33 -7.95
N LEU A 18 5.81 4.04 -7.05
CA LEU A 18 4.53 4.68 -7.29
C LEU A 18 4.57 5.61 -8.51
N ARG A 19 5.63 6.42 -8.64
CA ARG A 19 5.83 7.31 -9.81
C ARG A 19 5.99 6.55 -11.13
N GLY A 20 6.56 5.34 -11.08
CA GLY A 20 6.64 4.46 -12.24
C GLY A 20 5.32 3.78 -12.59
N LEU A 21 4.40 3.68 -11.61
CA LEU A 21 3.11 3.00 -11.77
C LEU A 21 1.97 3.95 -12.14
N ILE A 22 1.94 5.16 -11.59
CA ILE A 22 0.88 6.14 -11.82
C ILE A 22 1.55 7.45 -12.24
N ALA A 23 1.43 7.80 -13.51
CA ALA A 23 2.06 9.01 -14.06
C ALA A 23 1.35 10.30 -13.62
N GLU A 24 0.04 10.23 -13.38
CA GLU A 24 -0.78 11.38 -12.99
C GLU A 24 -0.72 11.62 -11.48
N ALA A 25 -0.22 12.80 -11.08
CA ALA A 25 -0.01 13.15 -9.66
C ALA A 25 -1.31 13.06 -8.82
N ILE A 26 -2.43 13.56 -9.35
CA ILE A 26 -3.71 13.54 -8.62
C ILE A 26 -4.19 12.10 -8.38
N ALA A 27 -4.07 11.24 -9.40
CA ALA A 27 -4.43 9.84 -9.26
C ALA A 27 -3.51 9.10 -8.28
N ALA A 28 -2.22 9.44 -8.28
CA ALA A 28 -1.25 8.90 -7.33
C ALA A 28 -1.60 9.31 -5.89
N ASP A 29 -1.90 10.59 -5.65
CA ASP A 29 -2.29 11.08 -4.32
C ASP A 29 -3.56 10.40 -3.81
N GLN A 30 -4.60 10.32 -4.64
CA GLN A 30 -5.86 9.64 -4.28
C GLN A 30 -5.65 8.16 -3.96
N PHE A 31 -4.81 7.48 -4.73
CA PHE A 31 -4.44 6.09 -4.48
C PHE A 31 -3.80 5.92 -3.10
N VAL A 32 -2.83 6.80 -2.78
CA VAL A 32 -2.11 6.72 -1.50
C VAL A 32 -3.02 7.08 -0.33
N GLU A 33 -3.83 8.13 -0.44
CA GLU A 33 -4.79 8.51 0.61
C GLU A 33 -5.77 7.37 0.91
N ALA A 34 -6.26 6.69 -0.12
CA ALA A 34 -7.14 5.53 0.06
C ALA A 34 -6.42 4.37 0.78
N ALA A 35 -5.17 4.07 0.39
CA ALA A 35 -4.36 3.05 1.05
C ALA A 35 -4.10 3.39 2.53
N GLU A 36 -3.72 4.63 2.82
CA GLU A 36 -3.48 5.13 4.17
C GLU A 36 -4.73 5.03 5.03
N PHE A 37 -5.88 5.47 4.51
CA PHE A 37 -7.15 5.44 5.21
C PHE A 37 -7.53 4.02 5.66
N LEU A 38 -7.32 3.03 4.79
CA LEU A 38 -7.67 1.64 5.06
C LEU A 38 -6.68 0.99 6.04
N ILE A 39 -5.39 1.01 5.70
CA ILE A 39 -4.37 0.23 6.41
C ILE A 39 -4.03 0.85 7.77
N ALA A 40 -4.10 2.17 7.92
CA ALA A 40 -3.85 2.81 9.22
C ALA A 40 -4.89 2.42 10.29
N ARG A 41 -6.12 2.11 9.86
CA ARG A 41 -7.20 1.65 10.74
C ARG A 41 -7.13 0.16 11.00
N ASP A 42 -6.99 -0.63 9.94
CA ASP A 42 -6.90 -2.07 10.01
C ASP A 42 -5.71 -2.57 9.19
N PRO A 43 -4.52 -2.69 9.81
CA PRO A 43 -3.35 -3.19 9.10
C PRO A 43 -3.42 -4.71 8.83
N LEU A 44 -4.42 -5.42 9.35
CA LEU A 44 -4.62 -6.84 9.09
C LEU A 44 -5.53 -7.11 7.89
N ILE A 45 -6.03 -6.05 7.22
CA ILE A 45 -6.92 -6.17 6.05
C ILE A 45 -6.28 -6.84 4.83
N GLY A 46 -4.94 -6.78 4.73
CA GLY A 46 -4.18 -7.45 3.68
C GLY A 46 -4.01 -8.96 3.93
N SER A 47 -3.14 -9.57 3.15
CA SER A 47 -2.70 -10.96 3.32
C SER A 47 -1.23 -10.99 3.72
N GLN A 48 -0.90 -11.78 4.75
CA GLN A 48 0.50 -12.00 5.14
C GLN A 48 1.25 -12.73 4.01
N THR A 49 2.48 -12.30 3.72
CA THR A 49 3.33 -12.94 2.70
C THR A 49 4.10 -14.13 3.28
N GLU A 50 4.97 -14.75 2.47
CA GLU A 50 5.92 -15.76 2.95
C GLU A 50 6.87 -15.22 4.02
N ASP A 51 7.21 -13.93 3.96
CA ASP A 51 7.85 -13.25 5.09
C ASP A 51 6.75 -12.81 6.09
N PRO A 52 6.74 -13.34 7.32
CA PRO A 52 5.69 -13.05 8.29
C PRO A 52 5.67 -11.59 8.74
N ARG A 53 6.73 -10.81 8.47
CA ARG A 53 6.78 -9.38 8.81
C ARG A 53 6.14 -8.51 7.74
N VAL A 54 5.89 -9.07 6.55
CA VAL A 54 5.41 -8.34 5.38
C VAL A 54 4.00 -8.78 5.02
N TRP A 55 3.16 -7.79 4.77
CA TRP A 55 1.78 -7.94 4.35
C TRP A 55 1.61 -7.36 2.94
N ALA A 56 0.68 -7.93 2.20
CA ALA A 56 0.35 -7.55 0.84
C ALA A 56 -1.14 -7.20 0.75
N MET A 57 -1.47 -6.02 0.24
CA MET A 57 -2.84 -5.61 -0.02
C MET A 57 -3.03 -5.40 -1.53
N PRO A 58 -3.91 -6.17 -2.17
CA PRO A 58 -4.37 -5.87 -3.52
C PRO A 58 -5.13 -4.54 -3.51
N MET A 59 -4.71 -3.63 -4.38
CA MET A 59 -5.28 -2.29 -4.53
C MET A 59 -6.14 -2.19 -5.80
N ALA A 60 -6.69 -1.03 -6.10
CA ALA A 60 -7.47 -0.85 -7.34
C ALA A 60 -6.61 -1.12 -8.60
N LEU A 61 -7.28 -1.52 -9.68
CA LEU A 61 -6.64 -1.67 -10.99
C LEU A 61 -6.09 -0.32 -11.47
N VAL A 62 -4.82 -0.32 -11.89
CA VAL A 62 -4.18 0.83 -12.54
C VAL A 62 -3.85 0.41 -13.96
N GLU A 63 -4.41 1.10 -14.96
CA GLU A 63 -4.21 0.77 -16.40
C GLU A 63 -4.53 -0.69 -16.74
N GLY A 64 -5.52 -1.29 -16.05
CA GLY A 64 -5.91 -2.69 -16.25
C GLY A 64 -5.00 -3.73 -15.58
N ALA A 65 -3.94 -3.30 -14.88
CA ALA A 65 -3.08 -4.18 -14.09
C ALA A 65 -3.46 -4.13 -12.60
N GLN A 66 -3.45 -5.30 -11.96
CA GLN A 66 -3.60 -5.41 -10.51
C GLN A 66 -2.37 -4.84 -9.83
N VAL A 67 -2.56 -3.87 -8.94
CA VAL A 67 -1.49 -3.30 -8.13
C VAL A 67 -1.52 -3.93 -6.75
N VAL A 68 -0.36 -4.22 -6.18
CA VAL A 68 -0.21 -4.72 -4.82
C VAL A 68 0.70 -3.81 -4.03
N LEU A 69 0.22 -3.39 -2.86
CA LEU A 69 0.97 -2.64 -1.87
C LEU A 69 1.53 -3.60 -0.83
N TYR A 70 2.84 -3.56 -0.62
CA TYR A 70 3.53 -4.26 0.45
C TYR A 70 3.80 -3.34 1.62
N TYR A 71 3.48 -3.80 2.82
CA TYR A 71 3.62 -3.01 4.04
C TYR A 71 3.98 -3.86 5.25
N THR A 72 4.46 -3.19 6.30
CA THR A 72 4.61 -3.76 7.65
C THR A 72 4.07 -2.77 8.66
N PHE A 73 3.87 -3.19 9.91
CA PHE A 73 3.27 -2.34 10.93
C PHE A 73 3.60 -2.78 12.35
N ASP A 74 3.44 -1.85 13.28
CA ASP A 74 3.43 -2.09 14.71
C ASP A 74 2.17 -1.49 15.37
N GLU A 75 2.20 -1.30 16.69
CA GLU A 75 1.09 -0.71 17.43
C GLU A 75 0.74 0.71 16.98
N ASN A 76 1.72 1.48 16.49
CA ASN A 76 1.62 2.91 16.26
C ASN A 76 1.81 3.33 14.80
N THR A 77 2.50 2.51 14.00
CA THR A 77 3.00 2.89 12.68
C THR A 77 2.72 1.81 11.66
N VAL A 78 2.44 2.23 10.43
CA VAL A 78 2.43 1.41 9.22
C VAL A 78 3.51 1.95 8.29
N TRP A 79 4.33 1.09 7.72
CA TRP A 79 5.32 1.43 6.71
C TRP A 79 4.90 0.86 5.36
N PHE A 80 4.68 1.73 4.39
CA PHE A 80 4.53 1.33 2.99
C PHE A 80 5.92 1.06 2.42
N LEU A 81 6.21 -0.22 2.18
CA LEU A 81 7.54 -0.71 1.83
C LEU A 81 7.79 -0.66 0.32
N SER A 82 6.81 -1.14 -0.45
CA SER A 82 6.94 -1.31 -1.91
C SER A 82 5.56 -1.40 -2.56
N ILE A 83 5.49 -1.08 -3.84
CA ILE A 83 4.27 -1.21 -4.65
C ILE A 83 4.64 -1.77 -6.02
N THR A 84 3.88 -2.75 -6.51
CA THR A 84 4.15 -3.38 -7.81
C THR A 84 2.87 -3.65 -8.58
N ARG A 85 2.98 -3.73 -9.91
CA ARG A 85 1.99 -4.40 -10.76
C ARG A 85 2.21 -5.91 -10.70
N ILE A 86 1.13 -6.66 -10.61
CA ILE A 86 1.11 -8.08 -10.90
C ILE A 86 0.52 -8.25 -12.29
N SER A 87 1.36 -8.71 -13.22
CA SER A 87 0.91 -9.17 -14.51
C SER A 87 0.19 -10.51 -14.29
N ASN A 88 -1.11 -10.59 -14.57
CA ASN A 88 -1.73 -11.88 -14.84
C ASN A 88 -1.23 -12.34 -16.21
N GLU A 89 -0.03 -12.91 -16.28
CA GLU A 89 0.34 -13.76 -17.40
C GLU A 89 -0.38 -15.10 -17.19
N GLN A 90 -1.55 -15.23 -17.82
CA GLN A 90 -2.16 -16.52 -18.15
C GLN A 90 -2.06 -16.74 -19.65
#